data_AF-A0A8T5M2B2-F1
#
_entry.id   AF-A0A8T5M2B2-F1
#
_cell.length_a   1.000
_cell.length_b   1.000
_cell.length_c   1.000
_cell.angle_alpha   90.00
_cell.angle_beta   90.00
_cell.angle_gamma   90.00
#
_symmetry.space_group_name_H-M   'P 1'
#
loop_
_entity.id
_entity.type
_entity.pdbx_description
1 polymer ?
#
loop_
_entity_poly.entity_id
_entity_poly.type
_entity_poly.pdbx_seq_one_letter_code
_entity_poly.pdbx_strand_id
1 'polypeptide(L)'
;MTKFDPHKSEENYKSWRYEKGALFKGISEKNRELLLQYLDDMEIGANVSPVSKKGPRSYIRLRNLKSKVHSWALIIENELGIEYIPELENKEREFLQLVKKIRDGKVKTRKKTGDSFTGVGTLIKAFKALWHWYQRVKRKESIDVRDITQDLDARDAKPHFNYFTIEQLNKLCYEAKYDYRVLMMFLFDTGIRAPTELMNVKVSDLEWNKEKKHFTLTIREETSKTFGRRIKLLLCSDILKDYIKNKKIKPDKFIFTTVPCRVNQYLKVLGNKILGMGEFQKKRGTDGRFYMCSKNGLTMYDFRHSSACYWLPRYKSESALKYRFGWKKSEMIHYYTELLGMKDTISDEDLYVDVSKTQLERDIANKGNEITLLQEQLQAQDKKMEAMMDIMKAMQLETQLKNREIVVVQ
;
A
#
# COMPACT_ATOMS: atom_id res chain seq x y z
N MET A 1 -23.76 -11.64 -4.96
CA MET A 1 -23.71 -10.74 -3.78
C MET A 1 -23.33 -9.33 -4.23
N THR A 2 -24.01 -8.31 -3.71
CA THR A 2 -23.81 -6.91 -4.11
C THR A 2 -22.57 -6.32 -3.43
N LYS A 3 -21.63 -5.77 -4.22
CA LYS A 3 -20.47 -5.02 -3.74
C LYS A 3 -20.94 -3.72 -3.10
N PHE A 4 -20.52 -3.43 -1.88
CA PHE A 4 -20.81 -2.15 -1.23
C PHE A 4 -19.97 -1.04 -1.88
N ASP A 5 -20.62 -0.01 -2.41
CA ASP A 5 -19.97 1.20 -2.93
C ASP A 5 -19.95 2.30 -1.85
N PRO A 6 -18.82 2.50 -1.15
CA PRO A 6 -18.73 3.48 -0.07
C PRO A 6 -18.84 4.93 -0.55
N HIS A 7 -18.77 5.16 -1.86
CA HIS A 7 -18.82 6.50 -2.46
C HIS A 7 -20.11 6.78 -3.21
N LYS A 8 -21.03 5.79 -3.28
CA LYS A 8 -22.31 5.88 -4.02
C LYS A 8 -22.11 6.45 -5.42
N SER A 9 -21.06 6.00 -6.10
CA SER A 9 -20.58 6.62 -7.34
C SER A 9 -21.54 6.41 -8.49
N GLU A 10 -22.18 5.24 -8.54
CA GLU A 10 -23.24 4.92 -9.49
C GLU A 10 -24.48 5.78 -9.28
N GLU A 11 -25.06 5.76 -8.07
CA GLU A 11 -26.20 6.59 -7.68
C GLU A 11 -25.96 8.07 -8.02
N ASN A 12 -24.81 8.62 -7.62
CA ASN A 12 -24.44 10.01 -7.89
C ASN A 12 -24.27 10.33 -9.37
N TYR A 13 -23.78 9.38 -10.17
CA TYR A 13 -23.61 9.58 -11.61
C TYR A 13 -24.97 9.52 -12.33
N LYS A 14 -25.78 8.50 -12.03
CA LYS A 14 -27.13 8.32 -12.58
C LYS A 14 -28.05 9.48 -12.23
N SER A 15 -28.05 9.93 -10.97
CA SER A 15 -28.82 11.12 -10.56
C SER A 15 -28.40 12.37 -11.33
N TRP A 16 -27.09 12.58 -11.53
CA TRP A 16 -26.64 13.71 -12.36
C TRP A 16 -27.07 13.57 -13.83
N ARG A 17 -26.93 12.37 -14.41
CA ARG A 17 -27.17 12.13 -15.83
C ARG A 17 -28.66 12.20 -16.18
N TYR A 18 -29.48 11.45 -15.44
CA TYR A 18 -30.87 11.17 -15.80
C TYR A 18 -31.86 12.04 -15.03
N GLU A 19 -31.66 12.26 -13.73
CA GLU A 19 -32.61 13.05 -12.92
C GLU A 19 -32.37 14.56 -13.08
N LYS A 20 -31.10 14.98 -13.19
CA LYS A 20 -30.70 16.40 -13.28
C LYS A 20 -30.39 16.85 -14.70
N GLY A 21 -30.68 16.04 -15.71
CA GLY A 21 -30.55 16.38 -17.13
C GLY A 21 -29.10 16.61 -17.61
N ALA A 22 -28.11 16.00 -16.97
CA ALA A 22 -26.69 16.07 -17.38
C ALA A 22 -26.13 17.50 -17.55
N LEU A 23 -26.60 18.45 -16.73
CA LEU A 23 -26.27 19.86 -16.88
C LEU A 23 -24.77 20.14 -16.61
N PHE A 24 -24.11 20.77 -17.58
CA PHE A 24 -22.80 21.40 -17.45
C PHE A 24 -22.99 22.92 -17.40
N LYS A 25 -22.75 23.54 -16.24
CA LYS A 25 -22.98 24.98 -16.05
C LYS A 25 -21.78 25.82 -16.48
N GLY A 26 -22.05 26.88 -17.25
CA GLY A 26 -21.09 27.92 -17.62
C GLY A 26 -20.13 27.53 -18.74
N ILE A 27 -20.52 26.58 -19.59
CA ILE A 27 -19.80 26.27 -20.83
C ILE A 27 -20.73 26.48 -22.02
N SER A 28 -20.17 26.64 -23.22
CA SER A 28 -20.93 26.75 -24.47
C SER A 28 -21.74 25.47 -24.75
N GLU A 29 -22.77 25.59 -25.59
CA GLU A 29 -23.57 24.43 -26.01
C GLU A 29 -22.73 23.43 -26.83
N LYS A 30 -21.85 23.92 -27.72
CA LYS A 30 -20.95 23.07 -28.52
C LYS A 30 -20.04 22.20 -27.63
N ASN A 31 -19.45 22.79 -26.59
CA ASN A 31 -18.64 22.03 -25.65
C ASN A 31 -19.49 21.09 -24.80
N ARG A 32 -20.69 21.51 -24.38
CA ARG A 32 -21.62 20.65 -23.64
C ARG A 32 -21.96 19.39 -24.44
N GLU A 33 -22.34 19.53 -25.70
CA GLU A 33 -22.67 18.40 -26.59
C GLU A 33 -21.47 17.45 -26.76
N LEU A 34 -20.28 18.00 -27.05
CA LEU A 34 -19.05 17.24 -27.17
C LEU A 34 -18.75 16.41 -25.92
N LEU A 35 -18.88 17.01 -24.73
CA LEU A 35 -18.63 16.33 -23.46
C LEU A 35 -19.67 15.24 -23.16
N LEU A 36 -20.93 15.44 -23.56
CA LEU A 36 -21.99 14.43 -23.40
C LEU A 36 -21.73 13.23 -24.31
N GLN A 37 -21.42 13.46 -25.58
CA GLN A 37 -21.04 12.41 -26.53
C GLN A 37 -19.83 11.61 -26.03
N TYR A 38 -18.80 12.30 -25.53
CA TYR A 38 -17.64 11.65 -24.93
C TYR A 38 -18.02 10.74 -23.76
N LEU A 39 -18.86 11.22 -22.85
CA LEU A 39 -19.26 10.42 -21.68
C LEU A 39 -20.15 9.24 -22.06
N ASP A 40 -21.00 9.38 -23.07
CA ASP A 40 -21.87 8.31 -23.56
C ASP A 40 -21.05 7.17 -24.15
N ASP A 41 -20.06 7.50 -24.97
CA ASP A 41 -19.10 6.54 -25.49
C ASP A 41 -18.32 5.85 -24.37
N MET A 42 -17.85 6.61 -23.37
CA MET A 42 -17.15 6.02 -22.22
C MET A 42 -18.05 5.12 -21.37
N GLU A 43 -19.35 5.43 -21.28
CA GLU A 43 -20.33 4.65 -20.51
C GLU A 43 -20.56 3.27 -21.15
N ILE A 44 -20.68 3.19 -22.48
CA ILE A 44 -20.81 1.92 -23.20
C ILE A 44 -19.46 1.27 -23.54
N GLY A 45 -18.36 2.01 -23.37
CA GLY A 45 -17.01 1.56 -23.71
C GLY A 45 -16.65 1.66 -25.20
N ALA A 46 -17.38 2.48 -25.96
CA ALA A 46 -17.09 2.81 -27.34
C ALA A 46 -15.86 3.73 -27.44
N ASN A 47 -15.15 3.62 -28.57
CA ASN A 47 -14.02 4.50 -28.92
C ASN A 47 -12.92 4.61 -27.85
N VAL A 48 -12.82 3.60 -26.99
CA VAL A 48 -11.77 3.54 -25.97
C VAL A 48 -10.42 3.12 -26.56
N SER A 49 -9.35 3.63 -25.94
CA SER A 49 -7.98 3.31 -26.35
C SER A 49 -7.74 1.78 -26.48
N PRO A 50 -7.05 1.31 -27.53
CA PRO A 50 -6.71 -0.10 -27.76
C PRO A 50 -6.00 -0.78 -26.61
N VAL A 51 -5.08 -0.05 -25.96
CA VAL A 51 -4.30 -0.54 -24.82
C VAL A 51 -5.09 -0.56 -23.51
N SER A 52 -6.27 0.07 -23.47
CA SER A 52 -7.12 0.05 -22.27
C SER A 52 -8.02 -1.19 -22.26
N LYS A 53 -8.38 -1.65 -21.05
CA LYS A 53 -9.41 -2.69 -20.89
C LYS A 53 -10.66 -2.29 -21.67
N LYS A 54 -11.13 -3.19 -22.53
CA LYS A 54 -12.33 -3.01 -23.37
C LYS A 54 -13.60 -3.06 -22.51
N GLY A 55 -14.67 -2.45 -23.02
CA GLY A 55 -15.97 -2.39 -22.36
C GLY A 55 -16.19 -1.14 -21.49
N PRO A 56 -17.34 -1.10 -20.80
CA PRO A 56 -17.86 0.09 -20.14
C PRO A 56 -16.94 0.59 -19.02
N ARG A 57 -16.90 1.91 -18.83
CA ARG A 57 -16.14 2.52 -17.72
C ARG A 57 -16.96 2.50 -16.43
N SER A 58 -16.27 2.23 -15.31
CA SER A 58 -16.93 2.24 -14.01
C SER A 58 -17.48 3.63 -13.68
N TYR A 59 -18.57 3.69 -12.92
CA TYR A 59 -19.19 4.95 -12.51
C TYR A 59 -18.25 5.89 -11.74
N ILE A 60 -17.31 5.34 -10.96
CA ILE A 60 -16.22 6.12 -10.35
C ILE A 60 -15.37 6.81 -11.43
N ARG A 61 -15.03 6.11 -12.51
CA ARG A 61 -14.25 6.66 -13.61
C ARG A 61 -15.05 7.70 -14.39
N LEU A 62 -16.30 7.42 -14.73
CA LEU A 62 -17.19 8.34 -15.44
C LEU A 62 -17.39 9.65 -14.66
N ARG A 63 -17.69 9.56 -13.35
CA ARG A 63 -17.81 10.72 -12.47
C ARG A 63 -16.53 11.56 -12.43
N ASN A 64 -15.38 10.90 -12.38
CA ASN A 64 -14.08 11.57 -12.40
C ASN A 64 -13.77 12.22 -13.75
N LEU A 65 -14.09 11.57 -14.87
CA LEU A 65 -13.94 12.12 -16.21
C LEU A 65 -14.83 13.35 -16.35
N LYS A 66 -16.13 13.21 -16.09
CA LYS A 66 -17.12 14.29 -16.09
C LYS A 66 -16.61 15.56 -15.41
N SER A 67 -16.17 15.44 -14.15
CA SER A 67 -15.73 16.61 -13.40
C SER A 67 -14.49 17.27 -14.00
N LYS A 68 -13.59 16.52 -14.63
CA LYS A 68 -12.32 17.04 -15.15
C LYS A 68 -12.46 17.61 -16.55
N VAL A 69 -13.22 16.96 -17.43
CA VAL A 69 -13.47 17.48 -18.77
C VAL A 69 -14.35 18.73 -18.72
N HIS A 70 -15.29 18.81 -17.77
CA HIS A 70 -16.02 20.06 -17.49
C HIS A 70 -15.08 21.16 -17.01
N SER A 71 -14.14 20.85 -16.10
CA SER A 71 -13.14 21.82 -15.68
C SER A 71 -12.29 22.30 -16.85
N TRP A 72 -11.91 21.43 -17.79
CA TRP A 72 -11.18 21.85 -18.98
C TRP A 72 -11.99 22.77 -19.88
N ALA A 73 -13.23 22.41 -20.23
CA ALA A 73 -14.10 23.26 -21.06
C ALA A 73 -14.22 24.67 -20.45
N LEU A 74 -14.47 24.76 -19.14
CA LEU A 74 -14.51 26.03 -18.43
C LEU A 74 -13.19 26.81 -18.53
N ILE A 75 -12.06 26.17 -18.27
CA ILE A 75 -10.76 26.85 -18.27
C ILE A 75 -10.44 27.34 -19.69
N ILE A 76 -10.68 26.52 -20.71
CA ILE A 76 -10.41 26.84 -22.11
C ILE A 76 -11.27 28.01 -22.59
N GLU A 77 -12.57 28.00 -22.28
CA GLU A 77 -13.46 29.12 -22.62
C GLU A 77 -13.04 30.41 -21.93
N ASN A 78 -12.80 30.37 -20.61
CA ASN A 78 -12.48 31.59 -19.84
C ASN A 78 -11.10 32.15 -20.15
N GLU A 79 -10.09 31.30 -20.36
CA GLU A 79 -8.69 31.74 -20.51
C GLU A 79 -8.29 31.95 -21.97
N LEU A 80 -8.93 31.27 -22.92
CA LEU A 80 -8.57 31.32 -24.35
C LEU A 80 -9.70 31.82 -25.27
N GLY A 81 -10.91 32.00 -24.74
CA GLY A 81 -12.08 32.42 -25.51
C GLY A 81 -12.52 31.38 -26.55
N ILE A 82 -12.23 30.10 -26.32
CA ILE A 82 -12.54 29.02 -27.27
C ILE A 82 -13.80 28.29 -26.82
N GLU A 83 -14.90 28.50 -27.55
CA GLU A 83 -16.19 27.89 -27.27
C GLU A 83 -16.32 26.46 -27.80
N TYR A 84 -15.38 25.99 -28.61
CA TYR A 84 -15.37 24.61 -29.09
C TYR A 84 -13.97 24.01 -28.99
N ILE A 85 -13.79 23.06 -28.05
CA ILE A 85 -12.49 22.47 -27.69
C ILE A 85 -11.64 22.06 -28.91
N PRO A 86 -12.19 21.44 -29.98
CA PRO A 86 -11.41 21.09 -31.18
C PRO A 86 -10.71 22.26 -31.87
N GLU A 87 -11.17 23.50 -31.71
CA GLU A 87 -10.50 24.69 -32.27
C GLU A 87 -9.12 24.95 -31.63
N LEU A 88 -8.80 24.26 -30.52
CA LEU A 88 -7.46 24.26 -29.93
C LEU A 88 -6.37 23.77 -30.89
N GLU A 89 -6.72 23.02 -31.95
CA GLU A 89 -5.77 22.59 -32.97
C GLU A 89 -4.99 23.77 -33.57
N ASN A 90 -5.64 24.94 -33.70
CA ASN A 90 -5.03 26.16 -34.23
C ASN A 90 -4.35 27.03 -33.16
N LYS A 91 -4.36 26.60 -31.88
CA LYS A 91 -3.88 27.36 -30.71
C LYS A 91 -3.03 26.50 -29.77
N GLU A 92 -2.23 25.61 -30.34
CA GLU A 92 -1.40 24.65 -29.60
C GLU A 92 -0.44 25.35 -28.63
N ARG A 93 0.21 26.43 -29.05
CA ARG A 93 1.17 27.18 -28.23
C ARG A 93 0.50 27.85 -27.04
N GLU A 94 -0.65 28.48 -27.25
CA GLU A 94 -1.46 29.11 -26.21
C GLU A 94 -1.97 28.07 -25.22
N PHE A 95 -2.32 26.88 -25.71
CA PHE A 95 -2.73 25.77 -24.86
C PHE A 95 -1.59 25.26 -23.96
N LEU A 96 -0.37 25.13 -24.49
CA LEU A 96 0.81 24.80 -23.68
C LEU A 96 1.09 25.86 -22.62
N GLN A 97 0.98 27.14 -22.97
CA GLN A 97 1.11 28.24 -22.02
C GLN A 97 0.03 28.20 -20.93
N LEU A 98 -1.21 27.88 -21.28
CA LEU A 98 -2.30 27.69 -20.34
C LEU A 98 -1.99 26.54 -19.37
N VAL A 99 -1.52 25.39 -19.86
CA VAL A 99 -1.14 24.25 -19.02
C VAL A 99 -0.03 24.64 -18.05
N LYS A 100 0.96 25.43 -18.49
CA LYS A 100 1.98 26.02 -17.62
C LYS A 100 1.35 26.91 -16.54
N LYS A 101 0.44 27.83 -16.91
CA LYS A 101 -0.28 28.68 -15.94
C LYS A 101 -1.05 27.88 -14.89
N ILE A 102 -1.67 26.76 -15.27
CA ILE A 102 -2.37 25.85 -14.33
C ILE A 102 -1.37 25.22 -13.35
N ARG A 103 -0.22 24.74 -13.85
CA ARG A 103 0.85 24.17 -13.01
C ARG A 103 1.45 25.19 -12.05
N ASP A 104 1.65 26.42 -12.53
CA ASP A 104 2.14 27.55 -11.73
C ASP A 104 1.09 28.05 -10.71
N GLY A 105 -0.12 27.47 -10.70
CA GLY A 105 -1.20 27.84 -9.78
C GLY A 105 -1.79 29.23 -10.07
N LYS A 106 -1.57 29.77 -11.27
CA LYS A 106 -2.12 31.06 -11.72
C LYS A 106 -3.61 30.94 -12.06
N VAL A 107 -4.02 29.78 -12.60
CA VAL A 107 -5.43 29.46 -12.82
C VAL A 107 -6.03 28.85 -11.56
N LYS A 108 -7.13 29.43 -11.07
CA LYS A 108 -7.78 29.03 -9.81
C LYS A 108 -8.96 28.08 -10.02
N THR A 109 -9.24 27.26 -9.01
CA THR A 109 -10.39 26.35 -9.03
C THR A 109 -11.68 27.10 -8.67
N ARG A 110 -12.80 26.69 -9.29
CA ARG A 110 -14.13 27.26 -9.00
C ARG A 110 -14.74 26.77 -7.68
N LYS A 111 -14.32 25.59 -7.19
CA LYS A 111 -15.05 24.86 -6.13
C LYS A 111 -14.76 25.37 -4.72
N LYS A 112 -13.60 25.98 -4.47
CA LYS A 112 -13.19 26.44 -3.14
C LYS A 112 -12.25 27.65 -3.29
N THR A 113 -12.70 28.80 -2.80
CA THR A 113 -11.84 29.86 -2.25
C THR A 113 -10.62 30.29 -3.08
N GLY A 114 -10.70 30.27 -4.41
CA GLY A 114 -9.57 30.66 -5.26
C GLY A 114 -8.33 29.76 -5.10
N ASP A 115 -8.50 28.52 -4.62
CA ASP A 115 -7.38 27.58 -4.44
C ASP A 115 -6.81 27.16 -5.81
N SER A 116 -5.50 26.94 -5.87
CA SER A 116 -4.83 26.37 -7.04
C SER A 116 -5.24 24.90 -7.27
N PHE A 117 -5.15 24.43 -8.52
CA PHE A 117 -5.48 23.03 -8.84
C PHE A 117 -4.51 22.05 -8.17
N THR A 118 -5.05 21.07 -7.44
CA THR A 118 -4.29 19.92 -6.94
C THR A 118 -4.39 18.77 -7.96
N GLY A 119 -3.27 18.13 -8.30
CA GLY A 119 -3.26 16.98 -9.22
C GLY A 119 -3.44 17.37 -10.69
N VAL A 120 -2.64 18.33 -11.17
CA VAL A 120 -2.69 18.85 -12.54
C VAL A 120 -2.43 17.76 -13.58
N GLY A 121 -1.51 16.83 -13.33
CA GLY A 121 -1.26 15.70 -14.20
C GLY A 121 -2.50 14.80 -14.38
N THR A 122 -3.26 14.62 -13.32
CA THR A 122 -4.53 13.88 -13.33
C THR A 122 -5.64 14.60 -14.10
N LEU A 123 -5.62 15.94 -14.14
CA LEU A 123 -6.47 16.77 -14.98
C LEU A 123 -6.04 16.67 -16.46
N ILE A 124 -4.74 16.77 -16.75
CA ILE A 124 -4.15 16.62 -18.10
C ILE A 124 -4.46 15.24 -18.69
N LYS A 125 -4.34 14.16 -17.90
CA LYS A 125 -4.71 12.79 -18.35
C LYS A 125 -6.16 12.69 -18.79
N ALA A 126 -7.06 13.46 -18.19
CA ALA A 126 -8.47 13.48 -18.61
C ALA A 126 -8.64 14.22 -19.94
N PHE A 127 -7.90 15.30 -20.16
CA PHE A 127 -7.89 16.00 -21.45
C PHE A 127 -7.30 15.14 -22.56
N LYS A 128 -6.13 14.51 -22.35
CA LYS A 128 -5.56 13.57 -23.33
C LYS A 128 -6.57 12.49 -23.71
N ALA A 129 -7.27 11.94 -22.73
CA ALA A 129 -8.28 10.92 -22.98
C ALA A 129 -9.49 11.44 -23.79
N LEU A 130 -9.90 12.70 -23.61
CA LEU A 130 -10.92 13.36 -24.42
C LEU A 130 -10.42 13.61 -25.84
N TRP A 131 -9.22 14.19 -25.99
CA TRP A 131 -8.63 14.50 -27.31
C TRP A 131 -8.42 13.24 -28.14
N HIS A 132 -7.82 12.21 -27.55
CA HIS A 132 -7.60 10.92 -28.22
C HIS A 132 -8.90 10.18 -28.54
N TRP A 133 -9.98 10.45 -27.82
CA TRP A 133 -11.30 9.96 -28.20
C TRP A 133 -11.82 10.72 -29.41
N TYR A 134 -11.75 12.05 -29.40
CA TYR A 134 -12.22 12.91 -30.49
C TYR A 134 -11.51 12.58 -31.81
N GLN A 135 -10.18 12.41 -31.79
CA GLN A 135 -9.40 11.96 -32.95
C GLN A 135 -9.91 10.62 -33.52
N ARG A 136 -10.34 9.68 -32.66
CA ARG A 136 -10.85 8.38 -33.12
C ARG A 136 -12.23 8.50 -33.75
N VAL A 137 -13.10 9.31 -33.16
CA VAL A 137 -14.44 9.57 -33.72
C VAL A 137 -14.29 10.21 -35.10
N LYS A 138 -13.45 11.25 -35.22
CA LYS A 138 -13.19 11.95 -36.48
C LYS A 138 -12.47 11.11 -37.53
N ARG A 139 -11.58 10.22 -37.13
CA ARG A 139 -10.98 9.25 -38.07
C ARG A 139 -12.01 8.35 -38.73
N LYS A 140 -13.12 8.01 -38.08
CA LYS A 140 -14.21 7.23 -38.71
C LYS A 140 -14.96 8.02 -39.77
N GLU A 141 -14.90 9.35 -39.68
CA GLU A 141 -15.42 10.29 -40.68
C GLU A 141 -14.35 10.64 -41.73
N SER A 142 -13.21 9.93 -41.75
CA SER A 142 -12.05 10.22 -42.61
C SER A 142 -11.43 11.62 -42.39
N ILE A 143 -11.66 12.22 -41.23
CA ILE A 143 -11.05 13.49 -40.82
C ILE A 143 -9.84 13.17 -39.92
N ASP A 144 -8.65 13.58 -40.35
CA ASP A 144 -7.46 13.48 -39.53
C ASP A 144 -7.34 14.73 -38.64
N VAL A 145 -7.11 14.51 -37.35
CA VAL A 145 -7.02 15.57 -36.33
C VAL A 145 -5.66 15.44 -35.66
N ARG A 146 -4.86 16.50 -35.64
CA ARG A 146 -3.51 16.49 -35.07
C ARG A 146 -3.55 16.26 -33.56
N ASP A 147 -2.56 15.53 -33.01
CA ASP A 147 -2.45 15.34 -31.57
C ASP A 147 -1.71 16.51 -30.90
N ILE A 148 -2.47 17.50 -30.42
CA ILE A 148 -1.93 18.65 -29.66
C ILE A 148 -1.51 18.30 -28.22
N THR A 149 -1.58 17.03 -27.83
CA THR A 149 -1.36 16.62 -26.43
C THR A 149 -0.02 15.93 -26.19
N GLN A 150 0.79 15.75 -27.23
CA GLN A 150 2.07 15.05 -27.17
C GLN A 150 3.00 15.68 -26.12
N ASP A 151 3.13 17.00 -26.15
CA ASP A 151 4.04 17.76 -25.28
C ASP A 151 3.49 18.07 -23.88
N LEU A 152 2.26 17.64 -23.57
CA LEU A 152 1.70 17.87 -22.24
C LEU A 152 2.31 16.90 -21.22
N ASP A 153 3.01 17.43 -20.23
CA ASP A 153 3.45 16.65 -19.08
C ASP A 153 2.24 16.24 -18.23
N ALA A 154 2.02 14.94 -18.04
CA ALA A 154 0.93 14.38 -17.25
C ALA A 154 1.37 13.87 -15.86
N ARG A 155 2.63 14.16 -15.46
CA ARG A 155 3.19 13.78 -14.16
C ARG A 155 2.66 14.72 -13.07
N ASP A 156 2.34 14.11 -11.93
CA ASP A 156 2.01 14.79 -10.69
C ASP A 156 3.19 14.59 -9.73
N ALA A 157 3.38 15.52 -8.80
CA ALA A 157 4.27 15.28 -7.66
C ALA A 157 3.84 14.00 -6.94
N LYS A 158 4.82 13.23 -6.45
CA LYS A 158 4.51 12.02 -5.68
C LYS A 158 3.64 12.40 -4.47
N PRO A 159 2.61 11.61 -4.14
CA PRO A 159 1.81 11.89 -2.98
C PRO A 159 2.68 11.84 -1.72
N HIS A 160 2.44 12.76 -0.81
CA HIS A 160 3.06 12.74 0.51
C HIS A 160 2.49 11.58 1.32
N PHE A 161 3.37 10.75 1.88
CA PHE A 161 3.04 9.66 2.77
C PHE A 161 3.43 10.01 4.20
N ASN A 162 2.51 9.82 5.15
CA ASN A 162 2.86 9.85 6.56
C ASN A 162 3.34 8.46 6.97
N TYR A 163 4.65 8.31 7.20
CA TYR A 163 5.22 7.08 7.70
C TYR A 163 5.20 7.04 9.24
N PHE A 164 4.72 5.94 9.81
CA PHE A 164 4.82 5.62 11.23
C PHE A 164 5.21 4.16 11.48
N THR A 165 5.86 3.88 12.63
CA THR A 165 6.28 2.54 13.06
C THR A 165 5.20 1.80 13.86
N ILE A 166 5.43 0.53 14.21
CA ILE A 166 4.52 -0.24 15.06
C ILE A 166 4.42 0.32 16.48
N GLU A 167 5.51 0.88 17.02
CA GLU A 167 5.52 1.52 18.34
C GLU A 167 4.67 2.79 18.33
N GLN A 168 4.77 3.58 17.26
CA GLN A 168 3.94 4.76 17.06
C GLN A 168 2.47 4.38 16.83
N LEU A 169 2.19 3.28 16.11
CA LEU A 169 0.83 2.72 16.02
C LEU A 169 0.28 2.38 17.41
N ASN A 170 1.08 1.75 18.27
CA ASN A 170 0.65 1.40 19.62
C ASN A 170 0.29 2.64 20.44
N LYS A 171 1.07 3.74 20.32
CA LYS A 171 0.74 5.03 20.93
C LYS A 171 -0.59 5.59 20.41
N LEU A 172 -0.82 5.54 19.09
CA LEU A 172 -2.11 5.95 18.49
C LEU A 172 -3.26 5.10 19.02
N CYS A 173 -3.08 3.78 19.09
CA CYS A 173 -4.07 2.83 19.57
C CYS A 173 -4.43 3.06 21.04
N TYR A 174 -3.46 3.37 21.89
CA TYR A 174 -3.68 3.67 23.32
C TYR A 174 -4.66 4.83 23.51
N GLU A 175 -4.44 5.93 22.79
CA GLU A 175 -5.26 7.15 22.84
C GLU A 175 -6.56 7.08 22.04
N ALA A 176 -6.69 6.09 21.16
CA ALA A 176 -7.85 5.96 20.30
C ALA A 176 -9.05 5.33 21.01
N LYS A 177 -10.25 5.76 20.59
CA LYS A 177 -11.50 5.07 20.92
C LYS A 177 -11.44 3.63 20.41
N TYR A 178 -12.05 2.70 21.15
CA TYR A 178 -11.96 1.26 20.87
C TYR A 178 -12.27 0.87 19.42
N ASP A 179 -13.36 1.38 18.83
CA ASP A 179 -13.73 1.09 17.44
C ASP A 179 -12.64 1.53 16.44
N TYR A 180 -11.99 2.67 16.68
CA TYR A 180 -10.89 3.15 15.84
C TYR A 180 -9.59 2.41 16.10
N ARG A 181 -9.33 1.99 17.34
CA ARG A 181 -8.19 1.13 17.70
C ARG A 181 -8.23 -0.18 16.90
N VAL A 182 -9.37 -0.86 16.90
CA VAL A 182 -9.59 -2.10 16.12
C VAL A 182 -9.34 -1.85 14.64
N LEU A 183 -9.92 -0.76 14.10
CA LEU A 183 -9.77 -0.39 12.69
C LEU A 183 -8.31 -0.11 12.31
N MET A 184 -7.58 0.66 13.13
CA MET A 184 -6.18 1.00 12.89
C MET A 184 -5.28 -0.23 12.90
N MET A 185 -5.44 -1.10 13.91
CA MET A 185 -4.73 -2.38 13.98
C MET A 185 -5.04 -3.26 12.76
N PHE A 186 -6.30 -3.34 12.35
CA PHE A 186 -6.72 -4.10 11.18
C PHE A 186 -6.11 -3.54 9.88
N LEU A 187 -6.13 -2.22 9.67
CA LEU A 187 -5.53 -1.57 8.51
C LEU A 187 -4.02 -1.82 8.43
N PHE A 188 -3.33 -1.70 9.57
CA PHE A 188 -1.88 -1.89 9.63
C PHE A 188 -1.47 -3.35 9.44
N ASP A 189 -2.17 -4.30 10.06
CA ASP A 189 -1.87 -5.72 9.92
C ASP A 189 -2.13 -6.19 8.49
N THR A 190 -3.30 -5.86 7.93
CA THR A 190 -3.70 -6.34 6.61
C THR A 190 -2.98 -5.67 5.45
N GLY A 191 -2.68 -4.37 5.58
CA GLY A 191 -2.30 -3.54 4.44
C GLY A 191 -3.40 -3.42 3.37
N ILE A 192 -4.66 -3.67 3.72
CA ILE A 192 -5.81 -3.68 2.79
C ILE A 192 -6.04 -2.31 2.14
N ARG A 193 -6.63 -2.26 0.93
CA ARG A 193 -6.98 -0.96 0.31
C ARG A 193 -8.22 -0.35 0.98
N ALA A 194 -8.04 0.76 1.66
CA ALA A 194 -9.14 1.55 2.20
C ALA A 194 -9.58 2.67 1.23
N PRO A 195 -10.89 3.01 1.18
CA PRO A 195 -11.98 2.37 1.91
C PRO A 195 -12.59 1.15 1.17
N THR A 196 -12.29 0.95 -0.12
CA THR A 196 -13.07 0.05 -0.98
C THR A 196 -13.00 -1.42 -0.60
N GLU A 197 -11.79 -1.96 -0.35
CA GLU A 197 -11.65 -3.36 0.07
C GLU A 197 -12.07 -3.50 1.55
N LEU A 198 -11.61 -2.59 2.41
CA LEU A 198 -11.93 -2.54 3.85
C LEU A 198 -13.45 -2.66 4.12
N MET A 199 -14.25 -1.80 3.49
CA MET A 199 -15.70 -1.73 3.76
C MET A 199 -16.49 -2.90 3.19
N ASN A 200 -15.86 -3.76 2.38
CA ASN A 200 -16.48 -4.95 1.83
C ASN A 200 -16.13 -6.23 2.60
N VAL A 201 -15.32 -6.13 3.66
CA VAL A 201 -14.98 -7.28 4.53
C VAL A 201 -16.16 -7.64 5.42
N LYS A 202 -16.60 -8.89 5.33
CA LYS A 202 -17.62 -9.49 6.19
C LYS A 202 -17.01 -10.35 7.28
N VAL A 203 -17.79 -10.66 8.32
CA VAL A 203 -17.37 -11.63 9.33
C VAL A 203 -17.14 -13.02 8.71
N SER A 204 -17.95 -13.43 7.73
CA SER A 204 -17.76 -14.66 6.97
C SER A 204 -16.46 -14.73 6.16
N ASP A 205 -15.79 -13.59 5.94
CA ASP A 205 -14.51 -13.55 5.24
C ASP A 205 -13.34 -13.90 6.19
N LEU A 206 -13.60 -14.09 7.49
CA LEU A 206 -12.62 -14.44 8.51
C LEU A 206 -12.73 -15.91 8.92
N GLU A 207 -11.59 -16.58 8.94
CA GLU A 207 -11.47 -17.96 9.41
C GLU A 207 -10.53 -18.01 10.62
N TRP A 208 -11.02 -18.47 11.77
CA TRP A 208 -10.23 -18.54 13.00
C TRP A 208 -9.39 -19.83 13.05
N ASN A 209 -8.07 -19.69 13.12
CA ASN A 209 -7.17 -20.79 13.40
C ASN A 209 -7.00 -20.95 14.92
N LYS A 210 -7.53 -22.04 15.50
CA LYS A 210 -7.49 -22.29 16.95
C LYS A 210 -6.08 -22.54 17.47
N GLU A 211 -5.26 -23.29 16.74
CA GLU A 211 -3.90 -23.68 17.14
C GLU A 211 -2.98 -22.47 17.19
N LYS A 212 -2.99 -21.67 16.13
CA LYS A 212 -2.10 -20.51 15.96
C LYS A 212 -2.69 -19.21 16.49
N LYS A 213 -3.91 -19.26 17.03
CA LYS A 213 -4.67 -18.13 17.61
C LYS A 213 -4.70 -16.88 16.72
N HIS A 214 -4.96 -17.08 15.43
CA HIS A 214 -5.09 -15.95 14.51
C HIS A 214 -6.20 -16.17 13.46
N PHE A 215 -6.71 -15.07 12.92
CA PHE A 215 -7.58 -15.10 11.76
C PHE A 215 -6.80 -15.23 10.46
N THR A 216 -7.43 -15.88 9.48
CA THR A 216 -7.11 -15.74 8.06
C THR A 216 -8.25 -14.97 7.40
N LEU A 217 -7.93 -13.84 6.78
CA LEU A 217 -8.87 -12.99 6.06
C LEU A 217 -8.85 -13.32 4.57
N THR A 218 -10.03 -13.54 4.00
CA THR A 218 -10.24 -13.71 2.56
C THR A 218 -10.73 -12.41 1.94
N ILE A 219 -9.88 -11.77 1.14
CA ILE A 219 -10.28 -10.63 0.30
C ILE A 219 -10.78 -11.18 -1.01
N ARG A 220 -12.10 -11.11 -1.22
CA ARG A 220 -12.79 -11.73 -2.35
C ARG A 220 -12.49 -11.00 -3.67
N GLU A 221 -12.43 -11.74 -4.77
CA GLU A 221 -12.00 -11.21 -6.07
C GLU A 221 -12.90 -10.07 -6.58
N GLU A 222 -14.22 -10.19 -6.40
CA GLU A 222 -15.21 -9.18 -6.82
C GLU A 222 -15.08 -7.85 -6.05
N THR A 223 -14.56 -7.92 -4.83
CA THR A 223 -14.34 -6.75 -3.96
C THR A 223 -12.96 -6.14 -4.16
N SER A 224 -11.97 -6.96 -4.53
CA SER A 224 -10.59 -6.57 -4.76
C SER A 224 -10.45 -5.61 -5.95
N LYS A 225 -9.46 -4.72 -5.87
CA LYS A 225 -9.10 -3.88 -7.03
C LYS A 225 -8.26 -4.65 -8.05
N THR A 226 -7.53 -5.68 -7.62
CA THR A 226 -6.52 -6.37 -8.43
C THR A 226 -6.81 -7.85 -8.61
N PHE A 227 -6.80 -8.61 -7.52
CA PHE A 227 -7.11 -10.04 -7.47
C PHE A 227 -7.51 -10.45 -6.04
N GLY A 228 -8.28 -11.53 -5.90
CA GLY A 228 -8.67 -12.10 -4.60
C GLY A 228 -7.49 -12.77 -3.90
N ARG A 229 -7.44 -12.73 -2.56
CA ARG A 229 -6.29 -13.24 -1.79
C ARG A 229 -6.66 -13.62 -0.36
N ARG A 230 -5.90 -14.53 0.25
CA ARG A 230 -6.02 -14.88 1.67
C ARG A 230 -4.80 -14.39 2.45
N ILE A 231 -5.02 -13.68 3.54
CA ILE A 231 -3.93 -13.10 4.35
C ILE A 231 -4.11 -13.46 5.83
N LYS A 232 -3.00 -13.74 6.52
CA LYS A 232 -3.00 -14.03 7.96
C LYS A 232 -2.93 -12.73 8.76
N LEU A 233 -3.78 -12.59 9.78
CA LEU A 233 -3.84 -11.42 10.66
C LEU A 233 -3.02 -11.69 11.92
N LEU A 234 -1.75 -11.28 11.93
CA LEU A 234 -0.84 -11.67 13.01
C LEU A 234 -0.81 -10.68 14.18
N LEU A 235 -1.32 -9.45 13.99
CA LEU A 235 -1.23 -8.37 14.97
C LEU A 235 -2.59 -8.01 15.58
N CYS A 236 -3.68 -8.16 14.83
CA CYS A 236 -5.00 -7.65 15.22
C CYS A 236 -6.03 -8.73 15.57
N SER A 237 -5.65 -10.00 15.57
CA SER A 237 -6.60 -11.11 15.66
C SER A 237 -7.44 -11.12 16.94
N ASP A 238 -6.83 -10.97 18.11
CA ASP A 238 -7.54 -11.03 19.39
C ASP A 238 -8.48 -9.83 19.57
N ILE A 239 -7.98 -8.61 19.33
CA ILE A 239 -8.81 -7.40 19.44
C ILE A 239 -9.97 -7.40 18.44
N LEU A 240 -9.77 -7.97 17.24
CA LEU A 240 -10.83 -8.12 16.24
C LEU A 240 -11.88 -9.15 16.67
N LYS A 241 -11.45 -10.27 17.27
CA LYS A 241 -12.34 -11.32 17.79
C LYS A 241 -13.25 -10.76 18.89
N ASP A 242 -12.67 -10.02 19.84
CA ASP A 242 -13.41 -9.37 20.91
C ASP A 242 -14.38 -8.31 20.36
N TYR A 243 -13.94 -7.53 19.38
CA TYR A 243 -14.78 -6.53 18.73
C TYR A 243 -16.02 -7.17 18.07
N ILE A 244 -15.84 -8.25 17.30
CA ILE A 244 -16.95 -8.96 16.64
C ILE A 244 -17.91 -9.55 17.68
N LYS A 245 -17.39 -10.15 18.76
CA LYS A 245 -18.18 -10.73 19.85
C LYS A 245 -18.98 -9.66 20.58
N ASN A 246 -18.33 -8.56 20.99
CA ASN A 246 -18.94 -7.48 21.77
C ASN A 246 -20.02 -6.74 20.97
N LYS A 247 -19.79 -6.51 19.67
CA LYS A 247 -20.76 -5.86 18.77
C LYS A 247 -21.81 -6.85 18.24
N LYS A 248 -21.71 -8.15 18.55
CA LYS A 248 -22.61 -9.22 18.09
C LYS A 248 -22.82 -9.21 16.56
N ILE A 249 -21.73 -9.02 15.81
CA ILE A 249 -21.80 -8.89 14.35
C ILE A 249 -22.08 -10.26 13.72
N LYS A 250 -23.15 -10.35 12.92
CA LYS A 250 -23.53 -11.59 12.24
C LYS A 250 -22.56 -11.95 11.09
N PRO A 251 -22.42 -13.24 10.72
CA PRO A 251 -21.52 -13.69 9.67
C PRO A 251 -21.67 -12.96 8.32
N ASP A 252 -22.91 -12.65 7.93
CA ASP A 252 -23.24 -12.02 6.64
C ASP A 252 -22.99 -10.49 6.58
N LYS A 253 -22.70 -9.88 7.73
CA LYS A 253 -22.57 -8.42 7.88
C LYS A 253 -21.12 -7.96 7.73
N PHE A 254 -20.99 -6.71 7.26
CA PHE A 254 -19.70 -6.03 7.15
C PHE A 254 -19.15 -5.70 8.53
N ILE A 255 -17.84 -5.89 8.71
CA ILE A 255 -17.16 -5.64 9.98
C ILE A 255 -17.10 -4.14 10.29
N PHE A 256 -16.80 -3.33 9.26
CA PHE A 256 -16.64 -1.88 9.39
C PHE A 256 -17.66 -1.16 8.51
N THR A 257 -18.58 -0.43 9.15
CA THR A 257 -19.62 0.40 8.49
C THR A 257 -19.34 1.90 8.62
N THR A 258 -18.12 2.28 8.99
CA THR A 258 -17.72 3.66 9.25
C THR A 258 -17.66 4.50 7.98
N VAL A 259 -18.00 5.79 8.07
CA VAL A 259 -17.89 6.72 6.95
C VAL A 259 -16.43 7.13 6.73
N PRO A 260 -15.81 6.85 5.56
CA PRO A 260 -14.38 7.09 5.32
C PRO A 260 -13.90 8.51 5.59
N CYS A 261 -14.72 9.53 5.28
CA CYS A 261 -14.32 10.92 5.51
C CYS A 261 -14.20 11.24 7.01
N ARG A 262 -15.08 10.66 7.85
CA ARG A 262 -15.06 10.83 9.30
C ARG A 262 -13.88 10.09 9.92
N VAL A 263 -13.55 8.90 9.40
CA VAL A 263 -12.35 8.18 9.81
C VAL A 263 -11.09 8.97 9.51
N ASN A 264 -10.92 9.45 8.27
CA ASN A 264 -9.77 10.27 7.93
C ASN A 264 -9.70 11.58 8.73
N GLN A 265 -10.84 12.20 9.05
CA GLN A 265 -10.87 13.38 9.92
C GLN A 265 -10.36 13.03 11.33
N TYR A 266 -10.81 11.91 11.89
CA TYR A 266 -10.38 11.43 13.20
C TYR A 266 -8.88 11.12 13.22
N LEU A 267 -8.39 10.33 12.25
CA LEU A 267 -6.98 9.95 12.13
C LEU A 267 -6.06 11.16 11.98
N LYS A 268 -6.48 12.17 11.22
CA LYS A 268 -5.74 13.42 11.05
C LYS A 268 -5.54 14.18 12.35
N VAL A 269 -6.57 14.25 13.18
CA VAL A 269 -6.50 14.92 14.48
C VAL A 269 -5.65 14.09 15.46
N LEU A 270 -5.89 12.77 15.51
CA LEU A 270 -5.15 11.87 16.40
C LEU A 270 -3.66 11.81 16.04
N GLY A 271 -3.34 11.61 14.76
CA GLY A 271 -1.97 11.56 14.26
C GLY A 271 -1.21 12.86 14.50
N ASN A 272 -1.87 14.01 14.35
CA ASN A 272 -1.25 15.27 14.72
C ASN A 272 -1.01 15.38 16.24
N LYS A 273 -2.03 15.10 17.07
CA LYS A 273 -1.95 15.20 18.53
C LYS A 273 -0.82 14.33 19.11
N ILE A 274 -0.68 13.10 18.61
CA ILE A 274 0.21 12.08 19.21
C ILE A 274 1.58 12.03 18.53
N LEU A 275 1.65 12.24 17.22
CA LEU A 275 2.88 12.08 16.43
C LEU A 275 3.37 13.38 15.78
N GLY A 276 2.65 14.50 15.95
CA GLY A 276 2.99 15.76 15.29
C GLY A 276 2.76 15.74 13.76
N MET A 277 2.00 14.77 13.23
CA MET A 277 1.84 14.61 11.78
C MET A 277 0.81 15.58 11.18
N GLY A 278 1.28 16.38 10.21
CA GLY A 278 0.49 17.38 9.49
C GLY A 278 0.33 18.71 10.23
N GLU A 279 -0.44 19.63 9.67
CA GLU A 279 -0.59 20.99 10.20
C GLU A 279 -2.06 21.29 10.51
N PHE A 280 -2.36 21.75 11.73
CA PHE A 280 -3.72 22.15 12.06
C PHE A 280 -4.17 23.38 11.27
N GLN A 281 -5.37 23.27 10.71
CA GLN A 281 -6.06 24.33 10.00
C GLN A 281 -7.51 24.37 10.45
N LYS A 282 -7.99 25.58 10.77
CA LYS A 282 -9.42 25.83 10.97
C LYS A 282 -10.09 25.85 9.61
N LYS A 283 -11.06 24.95 9.40
CA LYS A 283 -11.91 24.97 8.21
C LYS A 283 -13.33 25.32 8.58
N ARG A 284 -13.95 26.14 7.75
CA ARG A 284 -15.37 26.47 7.86
C ARG A 284 -16.18 25.35 7.22
N GLY A 285 -17.10 24.76 8.00
CA GLY A 285 -18.08 23.80 7.54
C GLY A 285 -19.16 24.45 6.69
N THR A 286 -19.96 23.61 6.03
CA THR A 286 -21.14 24.05 5.26
C THR A 286 -22.21 24.67 6.16
N ASP A 287 -22.22 24.31 7.43
CA ASP A 287 -23.05 24.88 8.51
C ASP A 287 -22.48 26.19 9.07
N GLY A 288 -21.38 26.70 8.49
CA GLY A 288 -20.72 27.92 8.94
C GLY A 288 -19.82 27.74 10.17
N ARG A 289 -19.83 26.58 10.84
CA ARG A 289 -19.04 26.32 12.04
C ARG A 289 -17.59 26.01 11.69
N PHE A 290 -16.65 26.48 12.51
CA PHE A 290 -15.24 26.12 12.35
C PHE A 290 -14.95 24.77 12.99
N TYR A 291 -14.22 23.93 12.27
CA TYR A 291 -13.67 22.69 12.80
C TYR A 291 -12.18 22.60 12.54
N MET A 292 -11.47 21.97 13.47
CA MET A 292 -10.05 21.68 13.32
C MET A 292 -9.86 20.52 12.34
N CYS A 293 -8.97 20.69 11.38
CA CYS A 293 -8.52 19.62 10.50
C CYS A 293 -7.00 19.69 10.33
N SER A 294 -6.33 18.55 10.24
CA SER A 294 -4.91 18.53 9.88
C SER A 294 -4.75 18.45 8.35
N LYS A 295 -4.05 19.42 7.76
CA LYS A 295 -3.58 19.36 6.37
C LYS A 295 -2.39 18.39 6.33
N ASN A 296 -2.36 17.53 5.32
CA ASN A 296 -1.35 16.48 5.16
C ASN A 296 -1.22 15.50 6.35
N GLY A 297 -2.11 15.52 7.34
CA GLY A 297 -2.09 14.55 8.44
C GLY A 297 -2.53 13.15 8.04
N LEU A 298 -2.38 12.22 9.00
CA LEU A 298 -2.59 10.78 8.85
C LEU A 298 -3.95 10.40 8.26
N THR A 299 -3.96 9.51 7.27
CA THR A 299 -5.14 8.97 6.59
C THR A 299 -5.12 7.44 6.59
N MET A 300 -6.25 6.81 6.27
CA MET A 300 -6.29 5.35 6.09
C MET A 300 -5.36 4.85 4.98
N TYR A 301 -4.96 5.71 4.02
CA TYR A 301 -4.04 5.32 2.96
C TYR A 301 -2.61 5.16 3.48
N ASP A 302 -2.23 5.96 4.48
CA ASP A 302 -0.91 5.92 5.11
C ASP A 302 -0.67 4.61 5.87
N PHE A 303 -1.73 4.00 6.44
CA PHE A 303 -1.63 2.68 7.07
C PHE A 303 -1.12 1.60 6.12
N ARG A 304 -1.54 1.65 4.84
CA ARG A 304 -1.08 0.69 3.85
C ARG A 304 0.40 0.89 3.53
N HIS A 305 0.87 2.13 3.51
CA HIS A 305 2.29 2.47 3.33
C HIS A 305 3.12 1.98 4.52
N SER A 306 2.75 2.35 5.75
CA SER A 306 3.46 1.90 6.95
C SER A 306 3.41 0.39 7.17
N SER A 307 2.27 -0.24 6.84
CA SER A 307 2.14 -1.70 6.79
C SER A 307 3.13 -2.34 5.81
N ALA A 308 3.27 -1.77 4.60
CA ALA A 308 4.22 -2.27 3.61
C ALA A 308 5.65 -2.23 4.14
N CYS A 309 6.06 -1.10 4.73
CA CYS A 309 7.37 -0.96 5.36
C CYS A 309 7.58 -1.97 6.51
N TYR A 310 6.56 -2.20 7.33
CA TYR A 310 6.64 -3.17 8.44
C TYR A 310 6.79 -4.62 7.93
N TRP A 311 6.03 -5.00 6.91
CA TRP A 311 6.03 -6.37 6.39
C TRP A 311 7.19 -6.66 5.45
N LEU A 312 7.75 -5.65 4.79
CA LEU A 312 8.86 -5.81 3.83
C LEU A 312 10.00 -6.70 4.37
N PRO A 313 10.65 -6.40 5.52
CA PRO A 313 11.76 -7.21 6.02
C PRO A 313 11.32 -8.58 6.58
N ARG A 314 10.01 -8.81 6.76
CA ARG A 314 9.47 -10.05 7.38
C ARG A 314 9.06 -11.10 6.34
N TYR A 315 8.90 -10.70 5.09
CA TYR A 315 8.57 -11.62 4.00
C TYR A 315 9.85 -12.08 3.30
N LYS A 316 10.07 -13.40 3.25
CA LYS A 316 11.22 -14.01 2.57
C LYS A 316 11.22 -13.81 1.05
N SER A 317 10.08 -13.50 0.45
CA SER A 317 9.96 -13.31 -1.00
C SER A 317 9.11 -12.10 -1.34
N GLU A 318 9.55 -11.34 -2.35
CA GLU A 318 8.76 -10.24 -2.93
C GLU A 318 7.38 -10.72 -3.39
N SER A 319 7.31 -11.94 -3.94
CA SER A 319 6.06 -12.52 -4.43
C SER A 319 5.03 -12.70 -3.31
N ALA A 320 5.46 -13.12 -2.12
CA ALA A 320 4.57 -13.25 -0.97
C ALA A 320 4.11 -11.88 -0.44
N LEU A 321 4.99 -10.87 -0.43
CA LEU A 321 4.63 -9.49 -0.10
C LEU A 321 3.63 -8.91 -1.12
N LYS A 322 3.92 -9.05 -2.42
CA LYS A 322 3.03 -8.67 -3.52
C LYS A 322 1.68 -9.35 -3.39
N TYR A 323 1.65 -10.62 -3.03
CA TYR A 323 0.41 -11.35 -2.77
C TYR A 323 -0.37 -10.71 -1.60
N ARG A 324 0.24 -10.48 -0.42
CA ARG A 324 -0.44 -9.85 0.74
C ARG A 324 -1.08 -8.51 0.39
N PHE A 325 -0.36 -7.66 -0.33
CA PHE A 325 -0.84 -6.33 -0.68
C PHE A 325 -1.69 -6.33 -1.95
N GLY A 326 -1.75 -7.42 -2.72
CA GLY A 326 -2.44 -7.46 -4.00
C GLY A 326 -1.76 -6.59 -5.06
N TRP A 327 -0.43 -6.57 -5.11
CA TRP A 327 0.35 -5.90 -6.14
C TRP A 327 0.68 -6.85 -7.30
N LYS A 328 0.68 -6.33 -8.53
CA LYS A 328 1.07 -7.10 -9.72
C LYS A 328 2.51 -6.82 -10.16
N LYS A 329 3.02 -5.61 -9.91
CA LYS A 329 4.34 -5.13 -10.31
C LYS A 329 5.23 -4.90 -9.09
N SER A 330 6.52 -5.25 -9.18
CA SER A 330 7.49 -4.99 -8.11
C SER A 330 7.76 -3.50 -7.89
N GLU A 331 7.56 -2.65 -8.90
CA GLU A 331 7.56 -1.17 -8.77
C GLU A 331 6.69 -0.65 -7.62
N MET A 332 5.62 -1.38 -7.27
CA MET A 332 4.74 -0.99 -6.17
C MET A 332 5.43 -1.14 -4.80
N ILE A 333 6.36 -2.08 -4.65
CA ILE A 333 7.15 -2.22 -3.42
C ILE A 333 7.94 -0.93 -3.23
N HIS A 334 8.76 -0.55 -4.22
CA HIS A 334 9.52 0.70 -4.18
C HIS A 334 8.63 1.92 -3.96
N TYR A 335 7.49 2.03 -4.65
CA TYR A 335 6.54 3.14 -4.46
C TYR A 335 6.06 3.30 -3.02
N TYR A 336 5.88 2.19 -2.28
CA TYR A 336 5.46 2.22 -0.88
C TYR A 336 6.62 2.14 0.11
N THR A 337 7.87 1.91 -0.29
CA THR A 337 8.98 1.70 0.66
C THR A 337 10.19 2.60 0.41
N GLU A 338 10.13 3.50 -0.58
CA GLU A 338 11.19 4.45 -0.96
C GLU A 338 11.73 5.28 0.22
N LEU A 339 10.88 5.55 1.23
CA LEU A 339 11.25 6.32 2.42
C LEU A 339 12.17 5.57 3.41
N LEU A 340 12.27 4.24 3.32
CA LEU A 340 13.19 3.49 4.18
C LEU A 340 14.67 3.74 3.83
N GLY A 341 14.97 4.58 2.83
CA GLY A 341 16.34 4.90 2.48
C GLY A 341 17.14 3.69 2.03
N MET A 342 16.47 2.59 1.63
CA MET A 342 17.06 1.38 1.06
C MET A 342 17.57 1.67 -0.37
N LYS A 343 18.38 2.70 -0.52
CA LYS A 343 19.34 2.85 -1.60
C LYS A 343 20.53 2.00 -1.18
N ASP A 344 20.83 0.98 -1.98
CA ASP A 344 22.04 0.14 -1.95
C ASP A 344 22.91 0.28 -0.68
N THR A 345 22.46 -0.33 0.41
CA THR A 345 23.25 -0.54 1.63
C THR A 345 23.66 -2.00 1.73
N ILE A 346 23.90 -2.67 0.60
CA ILE A 346 24.53 -3.99 0.63
C ILE A 346 25.96 -3.75 1.13
N SER A 347 26.22 -4.06 2.39
CA SER A 347 27.60 -4.24 2.85
C SER A 347 28.09 -5.62 2.41
N ASP A 348 29.41 -5.84 2.39
CA ASP A 348 29.97 -7.17 2.10
C ASP A 348 29.40 -8.25 3.04
N GLU A 349 28.89 -7.87 4.21
CA GLU A 349 28.20 -8.78 5.15
C GLU A 349 26.86 -9.31 4.61
N ASP A 350 26.12 -8.53 3.81
CA ASP A 350 24.84 -8.93 3.22
C ASP A 350 25.00 -9.83 1.97
N LEU A 351 26.20 -9.85 1.37
CA LEU A 351 26.58 -10.77 0.29
C LEU A 351 26.76 -12.21 0.78
N TYR A 352 26.97 -12.42 2.09
CA TYR A 352 27.03 -13.74 2.69
C TYR A 352 25.60 -14.28 2.91
N VAL A 353 24.98 -14.74 1.82
CA VAL A 353 23.76 -15.55 1.88
C VAL A 353 24.02 -16.79 2.73
N ASP A 354 23.08 -17.10 3.63
CA ASP A 354 22.88 -18.23 4.57
C ASP A 354 23.58 -19.59 4.30
N VAL A 355 24.09 -19.86 3.09
CA VAL A 355 24.78 -21.10 2.70
C VAL A 355 26.12 -21.25 3.43
N SER A 356 26.89 -20.17 3.55
CA SER A 356 28.16 -20.17 4.30
C SER A 356 27.94 -20.33 5.79
N LYS A 357 26.84 -19.79 6.33
CA LYS A 357 26.46 -19.95 7.73
C LYS A 357 26.02 -21.39 8.04
N THR A 358 25.27 -22.04 7.15
CA THR A 358 24.92 -23.46 7.33
C THR A 358 26.11 -24.39 7.17
N GLN A 359 27.07 -24.07 6.31
CA GLN A 359 28.34 -24.81 6.21
C GLN A 359 29.20 -24.62 7.45
N LEU A 360 29.38 -23.38 7.92
CA LEU A 360 30.12 -23.10 9.15
C LEU A 360 29.46 -23.72 10.38
N GLU A 361 28.12 -23.71 10.48
CA GLU A 361 27.40 -24.38 11.57
C GLU A 361 27.59 -25.92 11.51
N ARG A 362 27.59 -26.52 10.31
CA ARG A 362 27.92 -27.95 10.14
C ARG A 362 29.38 -28.23 10.49
N ASP A 363 30.31 -27.37 10.08
CA ASP A 363 31.73 -27.55 10.37
C ASP A 363 32.03 -27.36 11.87
N ILE A 364 31.36 -26.43 12.55
CA ILE A 364 31.44 -26.25 14.00
C ILE A 364 30.87 -27.48 14.71
N ALA A 365 29.73 -28.01 14.26
CA ALA A 365 29.15 -29.23 14.83
C ALA A 365 30.05 -30.46 14.61
N ASN A 366 30.65 -30.59 13.42
CA ASN A 366 31.58 -31.66 13.11
C ASN A 366 32.86 -31.57 13.95
N LYS A 367 33.46 -30.37 14.05
CA LYS A 367 34.63 -30.15 14.92
C LYS A 367 34.31 -30.34 16.40
N GLY A 368 33.11 -29.97 16.84
CA GLY A 368 32.64 -30.25 18.20
C GLY A 368 32.65 -31.74 18.52
N ASN A 369 32.09 -32.56 17.62
CA ASN A 369 32.09 -34.02 17.75
C ASN A 369 33.51 -34.61 17.72
N GLU A 370 34.39 -34.09 16.87
CA GLU A 370 35.78 -34.53 16.78
C GLU A 370 36.57 -34.21 18.06
N ILE A 371 36.35 -33.03 18.65
CA ILE A 371 36.94 -32.66 19.95
C ILE A 371 36.44 -33.59 21.05
N THR A 372 35.15 -33.91 21.10
CA THR A 372 34.60 -34.85 22.10
C THR A 372 35.23 -36.23 21.96
N LEU A 373 35.36 -36.74 20.74
CA LEU A 373 36.01 -38.02 20.47
C LEU A 373 37.49 -38.03 20.89
N LEU A 374 38.22 -36.96 20.59
CA LEU A 374 39.63 -36.83 20.98
C LEU A 374 39.79 -36.75 22.51
N GLN A 375 38.88 -36.06 23.20
CA GLN A 375 38.86 -36.01 24.67
C GLN A 375 38.59 -37.38 25.28
N GLU A 376 37.66 -38.16 24.73
CA GLU A 376 37.40 -39.54 25.16
C GLU A 376 38.63 -40.45 24.93
N GLN A 377 39.32 -40.30 23.79
CA GLN A 377 40.55 -41.04 23.50
C GLN A 377 41.69 -40.69 24.45
N LEU A 378 41.87 -39.39 24.75
CA LEU A 378 42.86 -38.92 25.72
C LEU A 378 42.58 -39.49 27.11
N GLN A 379 41.34 -39.42 27.59
CA GLN A 379 40.97 -40.02 28.88
C GLN A 379 41.20 -41.53 28.93
N ALA A 380 40.97 -42.24 27.81
CA ALA A 380 41.24 -43.67 27.72
C ALA A 380 42.76 -43.96 27.72
N GLN A 381 43.58 -43.11 27.09
CA GLN A 381 45.03 -43.21 27.14
C GLN A 381 45.59 -42.90 28.53
N ASP A 382 45.08 -41.86 29.20
CA ASP A 382 45.49 -41.51 30.56
C ASP A 382 45.24 -42.66 31.53
N LYS A 383 44.06 -43.31 31.44
CA LYS A 383 43.76 -44.51 32.25
C LYS A 383 44.70 -45.68 31.96
N LYS A 384 45.10 -45.87 30.69
CA LYS A 384 46.09 -46.91 30.33
C LYS A 384 47.48 -46.57 30.89
N MET A 385 47.88 -45.30 30.83
CA MET A 385 49.16 -44.83 31.33
C MET A 385 49.23 -44.94 32.85
N GLU A 386 48.13 -44.62 33.55
CA GLU A 386 48.00 -44.80 35.01
C GLU A 386 48.15 -46.27 35.40
N ALA A 387 47.45 -47.18 34.72
CA ALA A 387 47.61 -48.62 34.93
C ALA A 387 49.05 -49.11 34.64
N MET A 388 49.70 -48.57 33.61
CA MET A 388 51.08 -48.92 33.28
C MET A 388 52.07 -48.39 34.33
N MET A 389 51.84 -47.19 34.87
CA MET A 389 52.64 -46.64 35.98
C MET A 389 52.50 -47.49 37.24
N ASP A 390 51.30 -48.00 37.54
CA ASP A 390 51.09 -48.88 38.69
C ASP A 390 51.80 -50.22 38.52
N ILE A 391 51.81 -50.78 37.31
CA ILE A 391 52.61 -51.99 36.99
C ILE A 391 54.10 -51.70 37.15
N MET A 392 54.60 -50.56 36.64
CA MET A 392 56.00 -50.18 36.79
C MET A 392 56.41 -50.01 38.26
N LYS A 393 55.55 -49.38 39.08
CA LYS A 393 55.79 -49.25 40.52
C LYS A 393 55.86 -50.62 41.20
N ALA A 394 54.95 -51.54 40.86
CA ALA A 394 54.96 -52.89 41.40
C ALA A 394 56.23 -53.66 41.02
N MET A 395 56.66 -53.58 39.75
CA MET A 395 57.92 -54.19 39.29
C MET A 395 59.15 -53.60 39.98
N GLN A 396 59.19 -52.28 40.19
CA GLN A 396 60.28 -51.63 40.94
C GLN A 396 60.33 -52.13 42.39
N LEU A 397 59.17 -52.29 43.03
CA LEU A 397 59.09 -52.82 44.39
C LEU A 397 59.59 -54.27 44.46
N GLU A 398 59.18 -55.12 43.50
CA GLU A 398 59.65 -56.52 43.41
C GLU A 398 61.16 -56.60 43.18
N THR A 399 61.70 -55.71 42.34
CA THR A 399 63.15 -55.61 42.09
C THR A 399 63.91 -55.18 43.35
N GLN A 400 63.37 -54.22 44.11
CA GLN A 400 63.95 -53.80 45.40
C GLN A 400 63.91 -54.92 46.45
N LEU A 401 62.84 -55.73 46.48
CA LEU A 401 62.72 -56.88 47.37
C LEU A 401 63.73 -57.98 47.01
N LYS A 402 63.86 -58.35 45.74
CA LYS A 402 64.86 -59.32 45.27
C LYS A 402 66.29 -58.85 45.55
N ASN A 403 66.58 -57.57 45.36
CA ASN A 403 67.91 -57.01 45.68
C ASN A 403 68.19 -57.02 47.19
N ARG A 404 67.18 -56.91 48.06
CA ARG A 404 67.36 -57.07 49.52
C ARG A 404 67.63 -58.51 49.92
N GLU A 405 67.02 -59.49 49.26
CA GLU A 405 67.27 -60.92 49.54
C GLU A 405 68.69 -61.34 49.15
N ILE A 406 69.27 -60.77 48.09
CA ILE A 406 70.66 -61.05 47.67
C ILE A 406 71.69 -60.50 48.67
N VAL A 407 71.41 -59.38 49.34
CA VAL A 407 72.32 -58.76 50.33
C VAL A 407 72.31 -59.47 51.69
N VAL A 408 71.33 -60.32 51.98
CA VAL A 408 71.24 -61.09 53.24
C VAL A 408 71.95 -62.46 53.14
N VAL A 409 72.40 -62.86 51.94
CA VAL A 409 73.06 -64.17 51.68
C VAL A 409 74.57 -64.03 51.42
N GLN A 410 75.15 -62.85 51.63
CA GLN A 410 76.60 -62.63 51.73
C GLN A 410 76.95 -62.20 53.14
#